data_AF-A0A1C5YX92-F1
#
_entry.id   AF-A0A1C5YX92-F1
#
_cell.length_a   1.000
_cell.length_b   1.000
_cell.length_c   1.000
_cell.angle_alpha   90.00
_cell.angle_beta   90.00
_cell.angle_gamma   90.00
#
_symmetry.space_group_name_H-M   'P 1'
#
loop_
_entity.id
_entity.type
_entity.pdbx_description
1 polymer ?
#
loop_
_entity_poly.entity_id
_entity_poly.type
_entity_poly.pdbx_seq_one_letter_code
_entity_poly.pdbx_strand_id
1 'polypeptide(L)'
;MSGEKTFEYGGYHFTPVRPFRKDEGDFFAISKRIETDPQLGFSAYPEHRKFQYGYEAFYKAATDKTCDIFRCEENGQIYVPGTNELFIYHEPTQKKRASIKTALSQRAISQNKSSKRNNHRQAER
;
A
#
# COMPACT_ATOMS: atom_id res chain seq x y z
N MET A 1 -13.57 16.08 -9.86
CA MET A 1 -12.31 16.77 -9.52
C MET A 1 -11.98 16.45 -8.07
N SER A 2 -11.43 15.27 -7.81
CA SER A 2 -11.08 14.80 -6.46
C SER A 2 -9.67 15.28 -6.15
N GLY A 3 -9.58 16.46 -5.54
CA GLY A 3 -8.31 17.09 -5.19
C GLY A 3 -7.56 16.27 -4.16
N GLU A 4 -6.49 15.59 -4.58
CA GLU A 4 -5.42 15.12 -3.71
C GLU A 4 -4.74 16.36 -3.12
N LYS A 5 -5.30 16.87 -2.01
CA LYS A 5 -4.73 18.00 -1.29
C LYS A 5 -3.66 17.44 -0.36
N THR A 6 -2.49 17.18 -0.93
CA THR A 6 -1.28 16.87 -0.17
C THR A 6 -0.94 18.05 0.75
N PHE A 7 -0.45 17.77 1.94
CA PHE A 7 0.00 18.79 2.90
C PHE A 7 1.40 18.44 3.42
N GLU A 8 2.14 19.47 3.82
CA GLU A 8 3.47 19.30 4.39
C GLU A 8 3.39 19.24 5.92
N TYR A 9 4.08 18.28 6.52
CA TYR A 9 4.29 18.21 7.96
C TYR A 9 5.71 17.72 8.26
N GLY A 10 6.49 18.54 8.97
CA GLY A 10 7.87 18.20 9.35
C GLY A 10 8.80 17.91 8.17
N GLY A 11 8.57 18.55 7.01
CA GLY A 11 9.34 18.36 5.78
C GLY A 11 8.92 17.15 4.94
N TYR A 12 7.83 16.46 5.30
CA TYR A 12 7.25 15.37 4.52
C TYR A 12 5.87 15.72 3.98
N HIS A 13 5.51 15.16 2.83
CA HIS A 13 4.27 15.39 2.13
C HIS A 13 3.30 14.24 2.35
N PHE A 14 2.14 14.54 2.92
CA PHE A 14 1.11 13.58 3.22
C PHE A 14 -0.16 13.84 2.41
N THR A 15 -0.68 12.78 1.79
CA THR A 15 -1.93 12.80 1.04
C THR A 15 -3.00 12.04 1.82
N PRO A 16 -4.14 12.66 2.18
CA PRO A 16 -5.24 11.93 2.83
C PRO A 16 -5.82 10.88 1.88
N VAL A 17 -5.92 9.64 2.35
CA VAL A 17 -6.38 8.50 1.53
C VAL A 17 -7.85 8.20 1.83
N ARG A 18 -8.16 7.91 3.11
CA ARG A 18 -9.50 7.51 3.57
C ARG A 18 -9.58 7.43 5.11
N PRO A 19 -10.79 7.47 5.70
CA PRO A 19 -11.02 7.01 7.07
C PRO A 19 -10.95 5.48 7.21
N PHE A 20 -10.82 5.01 8.45
CA PHE A 20 -11.03 3.60 8.78
C PHE A 20 -12.48 3.19 8.54
N ARG A 21 -12.66 1.99 7.98
CA ARG A 21 -14.00 1.42 7.80
C ARG A 21 -14.34 0.47 8.94
N LYS A 22 -15.63 0.38 9.27
CA LYS A 22 -16.13 -0.48 10.35
C LYS A 22 -15.84 -1.97 10.13
N ASP A 23 -15.62 -2.39 8.88
CA ASP A 23 -15.30 -3.76 8.49
C ASP A 23 -13.80 -4.11 8.58
N GLU A 24 -12.91 -3.15 8.85
CA GLU A 24 -11.46 -3.40 8.93
C GLU A 24 -11.00 -4.02 10.26
N GLY A 25 -11.91 -4.06 11.23
CA GLY A 25 -11.70 -4.60 12.57
C GLY A 25 -11.85 -3.53 13.66
N ASP A 26 -11.77 -3.96 14.92
CA ASP A 26 -11.70 -3.05 16.06
C ASP A 26 -10.30 -2.41 16.16
N PHE A 27 -10.14 -1.49 17.11
CA PHE A 27 -8.86 -0.82 17.39
C PHE A 27 -7.73 -1.83 17.62
N PHE A 28 -8.02 -2.98 18.24
CA PHE A 28 -7.05 -4.04 18.49
C PHE A 28 -6.60 -4.77 17.22
N ALA A 29 -7.50 -4.96 16.26
CA ALA A 29 -7.14 -5.49 14.95
C ALA A 29 -6.26 -4.53 14.16
N ILE A 30 -6.52 -3.22 14.26
CA ILE A 30 -5.72 -2.17 13.62
C ILE A 30 -4.34 -2.08 14.30
N SER A 31 -4.28 -2.13 15.64
CA SER A 31 -3.02 -2.03 16.38
C SER A 31 -2.03 -3.17 16.06
N LYS A 32 -2.51 -4.31 15.58
CA LYS A 32 -1.68 -5.43 15.10
C LYS A 32 -1.11 -5.26 13.70
N ARG A 33 -1.59 -4.26 12.94
CA ARG A 33 -1.19 -3.99 11.55
C ARG A 33 -0.38 -2.70 11.42
N ILE A 34 -0.20 -1.98 12.52
CA ILE A 34 0.59 -0.76 12.56
C ILE A 34 1.97 -1.04 13.13
N GLU A 35 2.95 -0.26 12.68
CA GLU A 35 4.36 -0.40 13.06
C GLU A 35 4.97 0.98 13.29
N THR A 36 5.80 1.14 14.32
CA THR A 36 6.58 2.36 14.53
C THR A 36 7.61 2.51 13.41
N ASP A 37 7.83 3.73 12.94
CA ASP A 37 8.85 4.04 11.94
C ASP A 37 10.01 4.86 12.54
N PRO A 38 11.10 4.22 12.99
CA PRO A 38 12.29 4.92 13.45
C PRO A 38 13.01 5.70 12.33
N GLN A 39 12.77 5.36 11.07
CA GLN A 39 13.41 6.03 9.94
C GLN A 39 12.79 7.41 9.71
N LEU A 40 11.47 7.49 9.70
CA LEU A 40 10.74 8.75 9.62
C LEU A 40 10.85 9.53 10.94
N GLY A 41 10.72 8.83 12.07
CA GLY A 41 11.02 9.34 13.40
C GLY A 41 10.08 10.44 13.90
N PHE A 42 8.84 10.47 13.42
CA PHE A 42 7.76 11.27 14.01
C PHE A 42 7.24 10.60 15.27
N SER A 43 7.89 10.88 16.39
CA SER A 43 7.52 10.32 17.69
C SER A 43 7.62 11.38 18.78
N ALA A 44 6.76 11.28 19.79
CA ALA A 44 6.87 12.01 21.04
C ALA A 44 7.94 11.40 21.95
N TYR A 45 8.33 10.14 21.72
CA TYR A 45 9.31 9.42 22.52
C TYR A 45 10.75 9.73 22.10
N PRO A 46 11.65 10.10 23.03
CA PRO A 46 12.99 10.57 22.69
C PRO A 46 13.88 9.53 22.00
N GLU A 47 13.64 8.23 22.18
CA GLU A 47 14.48 7.16 21.64
C GLU A 47 14.42 7.04 20.10
N HIS A 48 13.27 7.38 19.50
CA HIS A 48 13.05 7.30 18.05
C HIS A 48 12.64 8.64 17.43
N ARG A 49 12.69 9.72 18.21
CA ARG A 49 12.29 11.06 17.79
C ARG A 49 13.38 11.72 16.96
N LYS A 50 13.14 11.82 15.65
CA LYS A 50 13.85 12.72 14.73
C LYS A 50 13.12 14.05 14.57
N PHE A 51 11.79 14.00 14.57
CA PHE A 51 10.92 15.16 14.47
C PHE A 51 9.93 15.19 15.62
N GLN A 52 9.67 16.37 16.16
CA GLN A 52 8.68 16.55 17.22
C GLN A 52 7.29 16.28 16.64
N TYR A 53 6.74 15.12 16.97
CA TYR A 53 5.39 14.76 16.60
C TYR A 53 4.36 15.36 17.56
N GLY A 54 3.23 15.82 17.01
CA GLY A 54 2.06 16.20 17.78
C GLY A 54 0.79 15.88 17.01
N TYR A 55 -0.08 15.07 17.60
CA TYR A 55 -1.34 14.63 16.98
C TYR A 55 -2.21 15.81 16.50
N GLU A 56 -2.44 16.80 17.36
CA GLU A 56 -3.23 17.99 17.00
C GLU A 56 -2.54 18.84 15.93
N ALA A 57 -1.21 18.94 15.97
CA ALA A 57 -0.44 19.69 14.99
C ALA A 57 -0.49 19.03 13.61
N PHE A 58 -0.45 17.70 13.57
CA PHE A 58 -0.59 16.92 12.34
C PHE A 58 -1.97 17.16 11.70
N TYR A 59 -3.06 17.01 12.46
CA TYR A 59 -4.42 17.27 11.95
C TYR A 59 -4.70 18.75 11.66
N LYS A 60 -3.94 19.67 12.25
CA LYS A 60 -4.00 21.10 11.91
C LYS A 60 -3.38 21.38 10.54
N ALA A 61 -2.31 20.67 10.18
CA ALA A 61 -1.70 20.72 8.85
C ALA A 61 -2.51 19.94 7.82
N ALA A 62 -3.18 18.86 8.25
CA ALA A 62 -3.99 18.02 7.39
C ALA A 62 -5.12 18.80 6.70
N THR A 63 -5.27 18.52 5.41
CA THR A 63 -6.31 19.13 4.55
C THR A 63 -7.68 18.49 4.78
N ASP A 64 -7.71 17.23 5.24
CA ASP A 64 -8.90 16.51 5.66
C ASP A 64 -8.71 15.97 7.07
N LYS A 65 -9.54 16.46 8.00
CA LYS A 65 -9.52 16.08 9.42
C LYS A 65 -10.37 14.84 9.73
N THR A 66 -11.11 14.35 8.74
CA THR A 66 -11.95 13.16 8.86
C THR A 66 -11.25 11.90 8.36
N CYS A 67 -10.08 12.03 7.75
CA CYS A 67 -9.25 10.91 7.31
C CYS A 67 -8.40 10.38 8.46
N ASP A 68 -8.30 9.05 8.55
CA ASP A 68 -7.44 8.34 9.52
C ASP A 68 -6.17 7.79 8.86
N ILE A 69 -6.17 7.64 7.53
CA ILE A 69 -5.11 7.02 6.74
C ILE A 69 -4.52 8.04 5.78
N PHE A 70 -3.20 8.19 5.84
CA PHE A 70 -2.44 9.17 5.05
C PHE A 70 -1.29 8.49 4.33
N ARG A 71 -1.04 8.83 3.07
CA ARG A 71 0.10 8.33 2.31
C ARG A 71 1.22 9.36 2.35
N CYS A 72 2.43 8.93 2.67
CA CYS A 72 3.63 9.77 2.53
C CYS A 72 4.14 9.66 1.09
N GLU A 73 4.35 10.80 0.42
CA GLU A 73 4.79 10.83 -0.98
C GLU A 73 6.28 10.50 -1.12
N GLU A 74 7.09 10.78 -0.10
CA GLU A 74 8.54 10.56 -0.13
C GLU A 74 8.92 9.09 -0.12
N ASN A 75 8.27 8.29 0.73
CA ASN A 75 8.57 6.87 0.87
C ASN A 75 7.48 5.95 0.29
N GLY A 76 6.34 6.52 -0.12
CA GLY A 76 5.20 5.80 -0.68
C GLY A 76 4.42 4.94 0.32
N GLN A 77 4.79 4.97 1.61
CA GLN A 77 4.14 4.22 2.67
C GLN A 77 2.88 4.91 3.16
N ILE A 78 2.04 4.14 3.84
CA ILE A 78 0.79 4.61 4.42
C ILE A 78 0.97 4.70 5.92
N TYR A 79 0.46 5.77 6.52
CA TYR A 79 0.57 6.08 7.93
C TYR A 79 -0.80 6.31 8.58
N VAL A 80 -0.86 5.98 9.86
CA VAL A 80 -1.97 6.23 10.76
C VAL A 80 -1.45 7.13 11.89
N PRO A 81 -2.03 8.33 12.06
CA PRO A 81 -1.65 9.22 13.16
C PRO A 81 -2.16 8.64 14.49
N GLY A 82 -1.25 8.24 15.37
CA GLY A 82 -1.56 7.89 16.75
C GLY A 82 -1.35 9.08 17.68
N THR A 83 -1.76 8.99 18.95
CA THR A 83 -1.61 10.11 19.90
C THR A 83 -0.16 10.57 20.06
N ASN A 84 0.78 9.63 20.03
CA ASN A 84 2.19 9.89 20.36
C ASN A 84 3.14 9.76 19.17
N GLU A 85 2.74 9.13 18.07
CA GLU A 85 3.61 8.93 16.92
C GLU A 85 2.80 8.64 15.65
N LEU A 86 3.44 8.75 14.49
CA LEU A 86 2.92 8.25 13.22
C LEU A 86 3.34 6.80 13.04
N PHE A 87 2.36 5.92 12.92
CA PHE A 87 2.63 4.51 12.66
C PHE A 87 2.46 4.19 11.18
N ILE A 88 3.35 3.38 10.62
CA ILE A 88 3.15 2.75 9.31
C ILE A 88 1.94 1.84 9.42
N TYR A 89 1.02 1.91 8.47
CA TYR A 89 -0.13 1.02 8.37
C TYR A 89 0.07 0.05 7.21
N HIS A 90 0.13 -1.23 7.54
CA HIS A 90 0.12 -2.30 6.56
C HIS A 90 -1.34 -2.59 6.21
N GLU A 91 -1.78 -2.11 5.05
CA GLU A 91 -3.12 -2.46 4.56
C GLU A 91 -3.25 -3.99 4.56
N PRO A 92 -4.33 -4.55 5.12
CA PRO A 92 -4.55 -5.98 5.04
C PRO A 92 -4.55 -6.30 3.56
N THR A 93 -3.59 -7.10 3.11
CA THR A 93 -3.56 -7.56 1.73
C THR A 93 -4.91 -8.19 1.51
N GLN A 94 -5.79 -7.50 0.77
CA GLN A 94 -6.93 -8.16 0.19
C GLN A 94 -6.26 -9.30 -0.55
N LYS A 95 -6.48 -10.55 -0.10
CA LYS A 95 -6.30 -11.71 -0.94
C LYS A 95 -7.25 -11.45 -2.12
N LYS A 96 -6.83 -10.58 -3.05
CA LYS A 96 -7.18 -10.69 -4.44
C LYS A 96 -6.91 -12.16 -4.65
N ARG A 97 -7.98 -12.91 -4.90
CA ARG A 97 -7.94 -14.14 -5.67
C ARG A 97 -7.08 -13.78 -6.87
N ALA A 98 -5.75 -13.92 -6.71
CA ALA A 98 -4.78 -13.65 -7.73
C ALA A 98 -5.17 -14.64 -8.79
N SER A 99 -5.90 -14.10 -9.75
CA SER A 99 -6.58 -14.86 -10.75
C SER A 99 -5.48 -15.64 -11.43
N ILE A 100 -5.69 -16.94 -11.57
CA ILE A 100 -4.87 -17.87 -12.34
C ILE A 100 -4.96 -17.42 -13.82
N LYS A 101 -4.43 -16.25 -14.14
CA LYS A 101 -4.35 -15.68 -15.49
C LYS A 101 -2.91 -15.60 -15.98
N THR A 102 -1.93 -15.88 -15.12
CA THR A 102 -0.51 -15.92 -15.52
C THR A 102 0.02 -17.35 -15.74
N ALA A 103 -0.62 -18.39 -15.22
CA ALA A 103 -0.17 -19.79 -15.43
C ALA A 103 -0.76 -20.47 -16.69
N LEU A 104 -1.84 -19.94 -17.28
CA LEU A 104 -2.48 -20.55 -18.47
C LEU A 104 -1.87 -20.08 -19.80
N SER A 105 -1.11 -18.98 -19.82
CA SER A 105 -0.51 -18.47 -21.07
C SER A 105 0.70 -19.30 -21.55
N GLN A 106 1.39 -20.01 -20.64
CA GLN A 106 2.54 -20.85 -21.04
C GLN A 106 2.14 -22.23 -21.62
N ARG A 107 0.91 -22.70 -21.40
CA ARG A 107 0.44 -23.97 -22.00
C ARG A 107 -0.03 -23.84 -23.45
N ALA A 108 -0.40 -22.64 -23.90
CA ALA A 108 -0.89 -22.42 -25.26
C ALA A 108 0.22 -22.38 -26.33
N ILE A 109 1.47 -22.10 -25.96
CA ILE A 109 2.57 -21.95 -26.93
C ILE A 109 3.19 -23.32 -27.31
N SER A 110 3.09 -24.34 -26.44
CA SER A 110 3.70 -25.65 -26.70
C SER A 110 2.86 -26.55 -27.62
N GLN A 111 1.53 -26.38 -27.66
CA GLN A 111 0.64 -27.22 -28.48
C GLN A 111 0.67 -26.84 -29.98
N ASN A 112 1.09 -25.62 -30.33
CA ASN A 112 1.01 -25.14 -31.71
C ASN A 112 2.28 -25.40 -32.56
N LYS A 113 3.30 -26.10 -32.02
CA LYS A 113 4.49 -26.52 -32.79
C LYS A 113 4.46 -27.96 -33.29
N SER A 114 3.56 -28.82 -32.81
CA SER A 114 3.51 -30.23 -33.23
C SER A 114 2.67 -30.54 -34.47
N SER A 115 1.77 -29.64 -34.91
CA SER A 115 0.91 -29.90 -36.09
C SER A 115 1.53 -29.53 -37.45
N LYS A 116 2.78 -29.06 -37.51
CA LYS A 116 3.43 -28.65 -38.78
C LYS A 116 4.49 -29.61 -39.32
N ARG A 117 4.60 -30.83 -38.76
CA ARG A 117 5.64 -31.80 -39.14
C ARG A 117 5.17 -33.07 -39.87
N ASN A 118 3.87 -33.23 -40.12
CA ASN A 118 3.31 -34.43 -40.78
C ASN A 118 2.62 -34.12 -42.12
N ASN A 119 3.29 -33.40 -43.04
CA ASN A 119 2.80 -33.32 -44.43
C ASN A 119 3.92 -33.21 -45.46
N HIS A 120 5.01 -33.96 -45.26
CA HIS A 120 5.98 -34.16 -46.32
C HIS A 120 6.76 -35.47 -46.12
N ARG A 121 6.15 -36.58 -46.52
CA ARG A 121 6.85 -37.79 -47.02
C ARG A 121 5.80 -38.83 -47.42
N GLN A 122 5.58 -38.94 -48.72
CA GLN A 122 5.64 -40.18 -49.52
C GLN A 122 4.75 -40.02 -50.76
N ALA A 123 5.31 -39.37 -51.77
CA ALA A 123 5.01 -39.66 -53.16
C ALA A 123 6.37 -39.93 -53.80
N GLU A 124 6.77 -41.20 -53.85
CA GLU A 124 7.75 -41.74 -54.80
C GLU A 124 7.92 -43.25 -54.56
N ARG A 125 7.29 -44.01 -55.47
CA ARG A 125 7.65 -45.31 -56.05
C ARG A 125 6.49 -46.30 -56.09
#